data_AF-A0A8B6DAU2-F1
#
_entry.id   AF-A0A8B6DAU2-F1
#
_cell.length_a   1.000
_cell.length_b   1.000
_cell.length_c   1.000
_cell.angle_alpha   90.00
_cell.angle_beta   90.00
_cell.angle_gamma   90.00
#
_symmetry.space_group_name_H-M   'P 1'
#
loop_
_entity.id
_entity.type
_entity.pdbx_description
1 polymer ?
#
loop_
_entity_poly.entity_id
_entity_poly.type
_entity_poly.pdbx_seq_one_letter_code
_entity_poly.pdbx_strand_id
1 'polypeptide(L)'
;MYPLFVEIIECGDKTNIGIGICPGKTYPVNRMPGWNRWSIAYHADDGGIFIEAGAANSHVVKCTKGDVMSMFCDVVSKQLVFYKNDQEVKQIKINIPRGGYWPMIGMHSVGECVKLLEKDPWTPDPDDIPPKPASFKTYKYGNLWISPARNVSLTKKGYTGNQCGWMLLHNPTKVLIGYKVYMSLLDVSSNYMVKSYNFLPKGLILYKPSSFLKALIGYKV
;
A
#
# COMPACT_ATOMS: atom_id res chain seq x y z
N MET A 1 7.90 -8.10 -11.16
CA MET A 1 7.10 -7.88 -9.94
C MET A 1 5.67 -7.57 -10.36
N TYR A 2 4.64 -7.82 -9.53
CA TYR A 2 3.30 -7.31 -9.83
C TYR A 2 3.33 -5.77 -9.87
N PRO A 3 2.71 -5.13 -10.86
CA PRO A 3 2.55 -3.68 -10.84
C PRO A 3 1.69 -3.27 -9.64
N LEU A 4 1.94 -2.06 -9.14
CA LEU A 4 1.21 -1.45 -8.04
C LEU A 4 0.44 -0.24 -8.56
N PHE A 5 -0.86 -0.14 -8.27
CA PHE A 5 -1.71 0.98 -8.66
C PHE A 5 -2.44 1.56 -7.44
N VAL A 6 -2.23 2.85 -7.18
CA VAL A 6 -2.72 3.54 -5.99
C VAL A 6 -3.43 4.83 -6.39
N GLU A 7 -4.74 4.88 -6.16
CA GLU A 7 -5.55 6.11 -6.29
C GLU A 7 -5.48 6.90 -4.98
N ILE A 8 -5.18 8.19 -5.05
CA ILE A 8 -5.23 9.10 -3.89
C ILE A 8 -6.68 9.49 -3.64
N ILE A 9 -7.28 8.95 -2.58
CA ILE A 9 -8.65 9.27 -2.18
C ILE A 9 -8.69 10.58 -1.38
N GLU A 10 -7.72 10.77 -0.48
CA GLU A 10 -7.53 12.03 0.24
C GLU A 10 -6.04 12.31 0.44
N CYS A 11 -5.65 13.56 0.22
CA CYS A 11 -4.27 14.02 0.41
C CYS A 11 -3.83 14.09 1.88
N GLY A 12 -4.77 14.19 2.82
CA GLY A 12 -4.44 14.54 4.21
C GLY A 12 -3.79 15.92 4.32
N ASP A 13 -3.09 16.15 5.43
CA ASP A 13 -2.55 17.47 5.78
C ASP A 13 -1.40 17.91 4.86
N LYS A 14 -0.57 16.97 4.39
CA LYS A 14 0.65 17.29 3.63
C LYS A 14 0.82 16.50 2.33
N THR A 15 -0.01 15.49 2.06
CA THR A 15 0.14 14.62 0.87
C THR A 15 1.46 13.84 0.86
N ASN A 16 2.01 13.52 2.03
CA ASN A 16 3.24 12.73 2.16
C ASN A 16 2.93 11.24 1.94
N ILE A 17 2.47 10.95 0.73
CA ILE A 17 2.11 9.64 0.21
C ILE A 17 3.23 9.26 -0.77
N GLY A 18 3.81 8.07 -0.60
CA GLY A 18 4.86 7.58 -1.48
C GLY A 18 4.63 6.13 -1.89
N ILE A 19 4.92 5.82 -3.14
CA ILE A 19 5.01 4.44 -3.64
C ILE A 19 6.44 4.11 -4.03
N GLY A 20 6.85 2.85 -3.86
CA GLY A 20 8.21 2.47 -4.20
C GLY A 20 8.51 1.01 -3.92
N ILE A 21 9.81 0.71 -3.95
CA ILE A 21 10.37 -0.61 -3.66
C ILE A 21 11.29 -0.55 -2.45
N CYS A 22 11.40 -1.64 -1.69
CA CYS A 22 12.30 -1.78 -0.54
C CYS A 22 12.86 -3.22 -0.45
N PRO A 23 13.89 -3.50 0.38
CA PRO A 23 14.50 -4.82 0.49
C PRO A 23 13.68 -5.79 1.38
N GLY A 24 12.40 -5.49 1.62
CA GLY A 24 11.49 -6.28 2.45
C GLY A 24 11.46 -5.87 3.92
N LYS A 25 11.20 -6.82 4.82
CA LYS A 25 10.92 -6.56 6.25
C LYS A 25 12.05 -5.87 7.02
N THR A 26 13.28 -5.87 6.49
CA THR A 26 14.45 -5.21 7.09
C THR A 26 14.47 -3.70 6.90
N TYR A 27 13.58 -3.14 6.07
CA TYR A 27 13.50 -1.70 5.87
C TYR A 27 13.07 -0.98 7.16
N PRO A 28 13.72 0.15 7.55
CA PRO A 28 13.43 0.81 8.82
C PRO A 28 11.97 1.27 8.94
N VAL A 29 11.32 0.90 10.05
CA VAL A 29 9.89 1.13 10.33
C VAL A 29 9.49 2.61 10.55
N ASN A 30 10.44 3.55 10.52
CA ASN A 30 10.23 4.98 10.78
C ASN A 30 10.66 5.88 9.60
N ARG A 31 10.79 5.32 8.39
CA ARG A 31 11.30 6.00 7.20
C ARG A 31 10.35 5.82 6.02
N MET A 32 10.09 6.89 5.26
CA MET A 32 9.32 6.78 4.02
C MET A 32 10.04 5.90 2.99
N PRO A 33 9.31 5.33 2.01
CA PRO A 33 9.92 4.65 0.87
C PRO A 33 11.00 5.54 0.21
N GLY A 34 12.12 4.95 -0.21
CA GLY A 34 13.21 5.65 -0.89
C GLY A 34 14.26 6.32 0.01
N TRP A 35 14.00 6.45 1.31
CA TRP A 35 14.86 7.20 2.24
C TRP A 35 16.10 6.47 2.76
N ASN A 36 16.17 5.16 2.54
CA ASN A 36 17.24 4.31 3.04
C ASN A 36 17.70 3.34 1.95
N ARG A 37 18.91 2.80 2.14
CA ARG A 37 19.59 1.89 1.22
C ARG A 37 18.67 0.78 0.70
N TRP A 38 18.84 0.45 -0.57
CA TRP A 38 18.01 -0.52 -1.31
C TRP A 38 16.52 -0.16 -1.35
N SER A 39 16.20 1.13 -1.35
CA SER A 39 14.83 1.59 -1.55
C SER A 39 14.78 2.76 -2.52
N ILE A 40 13.77 2.73 -3.39
CA ILE A 40 13.53 3.75 -4.40
C ILE A 40 12.06 4.07 -4.42
N ALA A 41 11.70 5.35 -4.48
CA ALA A 41 10.31 5.77 -4.38
C ALA A 41 9.99 7.06 -5.13
N TYR A 42 8.70 7.23 -5.39
CA TYR A 42 8.07 8.42 -5.93
C TYR A 42 7.07 8.97 -4.89
N HIS A 43 7.21 10.25 -4.53
CA HIS A 43 6.41 10.92 -3.50
C HIS A 43 5.45 11.95 -4.11
N ALA A 44 4.23 12.01 -3.58
CA ALA A 44 3.12 12.78 -4.13
C ALA A 44 3.21 14.28 -3.84
N ASP A 45 3.68 14.67 -2.66
CA ASP A 45 3.70 16.05 -2.14
C ASP A 45 4.62 16.98 -2.93
N ASP A 46 5.80 16.49 -3.30
CA ASP A 46 6.84 17.26 -3.97
C ASP A 46 7.21 16.72 -5.37
N GLY A 47 6.61 15.60 -5.78
CA GLY A 47 6.97 14.91 -7.01
C GLY A 47 8.36 14.28 -6.96
N GLY A 48 8.92 14.10 -5.77
CA GLY A 48 10.30 13.69 -5.56
C GLY A 48 10.51 12.22 -5.89
N ILE A 49 11.63 11.94 -6.56
CA ILE A 49 12.19 10.62 -6.77
C ILE A 49 13.30 10.41 -5.75
N PHE A 50 13.08 9.55 -4.77
CA PHE A 50 14.01 9.25 -3.70
C PHE A 50 14.75 7.95 -4.01
N ILE A 51 16.09 7.99 -3.99
CA ILE A 51 16.95 6.85 -4.28
C ILE A 51 17.92 6.70 -3.12
N GLU A 52 17.61 5.77 -2.21
CA GLU A 52 18.45 5.39 -1.09
C GLU A 52 18.88 6.53 -0.14
N ALA A 53 18.14 7.65 -0.13
CA ALA A 53 18.50 8.87 0.56
C ALA A 53 17.27 9.65 1.03
N GLY A 54 17.40 10.35 2.17
CA GLY A 54 16.31 11.16 2.73
C GLY A 54 16.00 12.47 1.99
N ALA A 55 16.78 12.79 0.95
CA ALA A 55 16.54 13.92 0.06
C ALA A 55 16.21 13.40 -1.35
N ALA A 56 15.34 14.10 -2.06
CA ALA A 56 14.97 13.73 -3.41
C ALA A 56 16.20 13.81 -4.34
N ASN A 57 16.40 12.78 -5.16
CA ASN A 57 17.43 12.77 -6.19
C ASN A 57 17.03 13.65 -7.39
N SER A 58 15.76 13.65 -7.74
CA SER A 58 15.16 14.50 -8.77
C SER A 58 13.68 14.72 -8.48
N HIS A 59 13.06 15.69 -9.15
CA HIS A 59 11.63 15.93 -9.07
C HIS A 59 10.98 15.72 -10.44
N VAL A 60 9.78 15.14 -10.43
CA VAL A 60 8.91 14.97 -11.59
C VAL A 60 7.59 15.72 -11.31
N VAL A 61 6.46 15.19 -11.77
CA VAL A 61 5.14 15.78 -11.47
C VAL A 61 4.68 15.42 -10.05
N LYS A 62 3.92 16.32 -9.41
CA LYS A 62 3.24 16.05 -8.13
C LYS A 62 1.95 15.26 -8.35
N CYS A 63 1.44 14.62 -7.31
CA CYS A 63 0.14 13.97 -7.31
C CYS A 63 -0.80 14.58 -6.26
N THR A 64 -2.08 14.59 -6.55
CA THR A 64 -3.13 15.08 -5.66
C THR A 64 -4.33 14.14 -5.66
N LYS A 65 -5.39 14.51 -4.92
CA LYS A 65 -6.64 13.75 -4.84
C LYS A 65 -7.19 13.44 -6.23
N GLY A 66 -7.54 12.18 -6.45
CA GLY A 66 -8.02 11.64 -7.73
C GLY A 66 -6.93 11.16 -8.67
N ASP A 67 -5.65 11.53 -8.45
CA ASP A 67 -4.55 10.99 -9.24
C ASP A 67 -4.28 9.53 -8.89
N VAL A 68 -3.91 8.76 -9.91
CA VAL A 68 -3.39 7.40 -9.79
C VAL A 68 -1.87 7.43 -9.89
N MET A 69 -1.21 7.04 -8.81
CA MET A 69 0.22 6.73 -8.81
C MET A 69 0.39 5.24 -9.09
N SER A 70 1.26 4.88 -10.02
CA SER A 70 1.58 3.47 -10.25
C SER A 70 3.06 3.23 -10.49
N MET A 71 3.48 1.99 -10.29
CA MET A 71 4.84 1.56 -10.57
C MET A 71 4.89 0.14 -11.11
N PHE A 72 5.92 -0.12 -11.90
CA PHE A 72 6.25 -1.44 -12.39
C PHE A 72 7.74 -1.71 -12.24
N CYS A 73 8.08 -2.84 -11.64
CA CYS A 73 9.45 -3.30 -11.47
C CYS A 73 9.65 -4.59 -12.28
N ASP A 74 10.33 -4.43 -13.41
CA ASP A 74 10.78 -5.54 -14.23
C ASP A 74 12.14 -6.02 -13.72
N VAL A 75 12.12 -7.20 -13.11
CA VAL A 75 13.32 -7.84 -12.55
C VAL A 75 14.23 -8.45 -13.62
N VAL A 76 13.71 -8.71 -14.82
CA VAL A 76 14.49 -9.27 -15.95
C VAL A 76 15.30 -8.17 -16.59
N SER A 77 14.65 -7.09 -17.03
CA SER A 77 15.35 -5.92 -17.59
C SER A 77 16.01 -5.04 -16.52
N LYS A 78 15.72 -5.29 -15.24
CA LYS A 78 16.20 -4.52 -14.08
C LYS A 78 15.82 -3.04 -14.18
N GLN A 79 14.55 -2.79 -14.50
CA GLN A 79 13.99 -1.46 -14.63
C GLN A 79 12.85 -1.27 -13.63
N LEU A 80 12.86 -0.11 -12.96
CA LEU A 80 11.74 0.42 -12.19
C LEU A 80 11.16 1.60 -12.97
N VAL A 81 9.86 1.60 -13.19
CA VAL A 81 9.15 2.68 -13.88
C VAL A 81 8.02 3.18 -12.99
N PHE A 82 7.91 4.51 -12.87
CA PHE A 82 6.83 5.20 -12.18
C PHE A 82 5.92 5.91 -13.18
N TYR A 83 4.63 5.97 -12.86
CA TYR A 83 3.62 6.61 -13.67
C TYR A 83 2.69 7.47 -12.81
N LYS A 84 2.11 8.48 -13.45
CA LYS A 84 0.98 9.26 -12.96
C LYS A 84 -0.13 9.18 -14.02
N ASN A 85 -1.32 8.71 -13.66
CA ASN A 85 -2.47 8.61 -14.56
C ASN A 85 -2.09 7.95 -15.91
N ASP A 86 -1.43 6.80 -15.82
CA ASP A 86 -0.90 6.00 -16.94
C ASP A 86 0.18 6.68 -17.81
N GLN A 87 0.60 7.90 -17.48
CA GLN A 87 1.73 8.56 -18.13
C GLN A 87 3.03 8.25 -17.38
N GLU A 88 4.05 7.78 -18.09
CA GLU A 88 5.37 7.53 -17.52
C GLU A 88 5.98 8.85 -17.03
N VAL A 89 6.46 8.87 -15.79
CA VAL A 89 7.11 10.04 -15.19
C VAL A 89 8.58 9.81 -14.92
N LYS A 90 9.00 8.56 -14.70
CA LYS A 90 10.40 8.22 -14.43
C LYS A 90 10.70 6.74 -14.68
N GLN A 91 11.77 6.46 -15.41
CA GLN A 91 12.41 5.15 -15.49
C GLN A 91 13.78 5.16 -14.80
N ILE A 92 14.09 4.09 -14.05
CA ILE A 92 15.31 3.95 -13.25
C ILE A 92 15.85 2.53 -13.40
N LYS A 93 17.13 2.42 -13.77
CA LYS A 93 17.85 1.14 -13.75
C LYS A 93 18.18 0.76 -12.32
N ILE A 94 17.84 -0.47 -11.94
CA ILE A 94 17.98 -0.95 -10.56
C ILE A 94 18.97 -2.11 -10.46
N ASN A 95 19.61 -2.24 -9.31
CA ASN A 95 20.29 -3.48 -8.93
C ASN A 95 19.36 -4.26 -8.00
N ILE A 96 19.21 -5.57 -8.23
CA ILE A 96 18.33 -6.41 -7.41
C ILE A 96 19.12 -6.91 -6.19
N PRO A 97 18.74 -6.55 -4.95
CA PRO A 97 19.41 -7.04 -3.75
C PRO A 97 19.13 -8.53 -3.55
N ARG A 98 19.92 -9.18 -2.69
CA ARG A 98 19.65 -10.55 -2.25
C ARG A 98 18.29 -10.59 -1.54
N GLY A 99 17.39 -11.46 -2.00
CA GLY A 99 16.00 -11.50 -1.51
C GLY A 99 15.01 -10.66 -2.33
N GLY A 100 15.51 -9.88 -3.30
CA GLY A 100 14.68 -9.10 -4.22
C GLY A 100 14.08 -7.84 -3.59
N TYR A 101 13.18 -7.22 -4.35
CA TYR A 101 12.44 -6.04 -3.93
C TYR A 101 11.01 -6.39 -3.56
N TRP A 102 10.45 -5.61 -2.64
CA TRP A 102 9.06 -5.67 -2.21
C TRP A 102 8.40 -4.33 -2.55
N PRO A 103 7.19 -4.31 -3.14
CA PRO A 103 6.43 -3.09 -3.28
C PRO A 103 6.08 -2.49 -1.92
N MET A 104 6.03 -1.16 -1.85
CA MET A 104 5.88 -0.42 -0.61
C MET A 104 5.02 0.82 -0.83
N ILE A 105 4.10 1.07 0.10
CA ILE A 105 3.33 2.31 0.20
C ILE A 105 3.66 2.95 1.55
N GLY A 106 4.07 4.21 1.54
CA GLY A 106 4.26 5.02 2.73
C GLY A 106 3.22 6.12 2.81
N MET A 107 2.68 6.34 4.01
CA MET A 107 1.82 7.48 4.33
C MET A 107 2.37 8.13 5.61
N HIS A 108 2.66 9.42 5.61
CA HIS A 108 3.22 10.14 6.75
C HIS A 108 2.21 11.08 7.44
N SER A 109 1.48 11.95 6.73
CA SER A 109 0.63 12.97 7.37
C SER A 109 -0.77 12.48 7.73
N VAL A 110 -1.45 13.18 8.64
CA VAL A 110 -2.80 12.81 9.09
C VAL A 110 -3.79 12.95 7.93
N GLY A 111 -4.79 12.07 7.86
CA GLY A 111 -5.88 12.15 6.89
C GLY A 111 -5.57 11.62 5.49
N GLU A 112 -4.32 11.19 5.23
CA GLU A 112 -3.95 10.53 3.98
C GLU A 112 -4.77 9.25 3.78
N CYS A 113 -5.30 9.07 2.57
CA CYS A 113 -6.15 7.95 2.22
C CYS A 113 -5.87 7.54 0.78
N VAL A 114 -5.60 6.26 0.57
CA VAL A 114 -5.37 5.70 -0.76
C VAL A 114 -6.16 4.42 -0.98
N LYS A 115 -6.47 4.14 -2.25
CA LYS A 115 -7.15 2.93 -2.68
C LYS A 115 -6.28 2.16 -3.65
N LEU A 116 -6.13 0.87 -3.39
CA LEU A 116 -5.50 -0.05 -4.31
C LEU A 116 -6.47 -0.46 -5.41
N LEU A 117 -6.03 -0.35 -6.66
CA LEU A 117 -6.86 -0.56 -7.85
C LEU A 117 -6.75 -1.98 -8.43
N GLU A 118 -5.95 -2.86 -7.85
CA GLU A 118 -5.83 -4.23 -8.34
C GLU A 118 -7.13 -5.02 -8.18
N LYS A 119 -7.55 -5.69 -9.27
CA LYS A 119 -8.76 -6.54 -9.32
C LYS A 119 -8.76 -7.65 -8.27
N ASP A 120 -7.60 -8.26 -8.07
CA ASP A 120 -7.35 -9.23 -7.00
C ASP A 120 -6.59 -8.52 -5.87
N PRO A 121 -7.26 -8.24 -4.73
CA PRO A 121 -6.70 -7.40 -3.72
C PRO A 121 -5.63 -8.13 -2.92
N TRP A 122 -4.68 -7.33 -2.46
CA TRP A 122 -3.72 -7.72 -1.45
C TRP A 122 -4.45 -8.00 -0.12
N THR A 123 -4.15 -9.14 0.50
CA THR A 123 -4.73 -9.55 1.78
C THR A 123 -3.67 -9.55 2.87
N PRO A 124 -3.99 -9.18 4.12
CA PRO A 124 -3.06 -9.35 5.24
C PRO A 124 -2.44 -10.74 5.28
N ASP A 125 -1.11 -10.79 5.41
CA ASP A 125 -0.39 -12.04 5.61
C ASP A 125 -0.85 -12.68 6.94
N PRO A 126 -1.45 -13.89 6.92
CA PRO A 126 -1.96 -14.53 8.12
C PRO A 126 -0.85 -14.89 9.11
N ASP A 127 0.38 -15.09 8.63
CA ASP A 127 1.54 -15.47 9.44
C ASP A 127 2.30 -14.23 9.96
N ASP A 128 2.10 -13.06 9.35
CA ASP A 128 2.60 -11.78 9.83
C ASP A 128 1.66 -11.21 10.91
N ILE A 129 1.52 -11.95 12.02
CA ILE A 129 0.78 -11.48 13.20
C ILE A 129 1.53 -10.25 13.71
N PRO A 130 1.00 -9.02 13.52
CA PRO A 130 1.70 -7.84 13.99
C PRO A 130 1.89 -7.98 15.50
N PRO A 131 3.06 -7.62 16.05
CA PRO A 131 3.25 -7.62 17.49
C PRO A 131 2.10 -6.84 18.11
N LYS A 132 1.38 -7.47 19.04
CA LYS A 132 0.26 -6.82 19.74
C LYS A 132 0.76 -5.47 20.26
N PRO A 133 0.11 -4.34 19.93
CA PRO A 133 0.48 -3.06 20.49
C PRO A 133 0.72 -3.14 21.99
N ALA A 134 1.79 -2.51 22.46
CA ALA A 134 2.08 -2.38 23.88
C ALA A 134 1.06 -1.51 24.64
N SER A 135 0.16 -0.80 23.94
CA SER A 135 -0.88 0.02 24.58
C SER A 135 -2.24 -0.10 23.90
N PHE A 136 -3.22 -0.36 24.75
CA PHE A 136 -4.66 -0.51 24.58
C PHE A 136 -5.27 0.21 23.37
N LYS A 137 -6.11 -0.54 22.64
CA LYS A 137 -7.07 -0.16 21.57
C LYS A 137 -6.73 -0.66 20.16
N THR A 138 -6.32 -1.92 20.03
CA THR A 138 -6.73 -2.71 18.85
C THR A 138 -8.20 -3.03 19.00
N TYR A 139 -9.05 -2.30 18.31
CA TYR A 139 -10.44 -2.69 18.14
C TYR A 139 -10.58 -3.42 16.81
N LYS A 140 -11.07 -4.64 16.86
CA LYS A 140 -11.61 -5.33 15.68
C LYS A 140 -12.97 -4.70 15.38
N TYR A 141 -12.97 -3.63 14.57
CA TYR A 141 -14.22 -2.99 14.12
C TYR A 141 -14.65 -3.61 12.79
N GLY A 142 -15.35 -4.76 12.85
CA GLY A 142 -15.69 -5.53 11.65
C GLY A 142 -14.46 -6.11 10.96
N ASN A 143 -14.28 -5.84 9.65
CA ASN A 143 -13.11 -6.24 8.86
C ASN A 143 -11.92 -5.26 8.95
N LEU A 144 -12.00 -4.29 9.87
CA LEU A 144 -11.00 -3.24 10.07
C LEU A 144 -9.98 -3.67 11.12
N TRP A 145 -8.69 -3.61 10.77
CA TRP A 145 -7.62 -3.70 11.76
C TRP A 145 -7.03 -2.32 11.98
N ILE A 146 -7.20 -1.82 13.20
CA ILE A 146 -6.53 -0.62 13.68
C ILE A 146 -5.30 -1.11 14.43
N SER A 147 -4.12 -0.79 13.90
CA SER A 147 -2.87 -1.18 14.55
C SER A 147 -1.90 0.00 14.57
N PRO A 148 -1.08 0.15 15.62
CA PRO A 148 0.19 0.85 15.53
C PRO A 148 1.26 -0.02 14.86
N ALA A 149 0.88 -1.08 14.15
CA ALA A 149 1.77 -1.78 13.22
C ALA A 149 2.37 -0.73 12.29
N ARG A 150 3.67 -0.51 12.45
CA ARG A 150 4.44 0.40 11.60
C ARG A 150 4.62 -0.16 10.20
N ASN A 151 4.49 -1.49 10.09
CA ASN A 151 4.62 -2.30 8.90
C ASN A 151 3.44 -3.28 8.86
N VAL A 152 2.70 -3.35 7.75
CA VAL A 152 1.75 -4.45 7.48
C VAL A 152 2.21 -5.15 6.21
N SER A 153 2.49 -6.45 6.29
CA SER A 153 2.74 -7.25 5.09
C SER A 153 1.40 -7.70 4.51
N LEU A 154 1.18 -7.38 3.24
CA LEU A 154 0.03 -7.84 2.49
C LEU A 154 0.48 -8.85 1.46
N THR A 155 -0.12 -10.03 1.46
CA THR A 155 0.11 -11.10 0.50
C THR A 155 -0.85 -10.98 -0.68
N LYS A 156 -0.34 -11.28 -1.89
CA LYS A 156 -1.18 -11.54 -3.06
C LYS A 156 -0.86 -12.92 -3.61
N LYS A 157 -1.85 -13.80 -3.69
CA LYS A 157 -1.70 -15.13 -4.30
C LYS A 157 -1.74 -14.99 -5.82
N GLY A 158 -0.66 -15.40 -6.50
CA GLY A 158 -0.64 -15.50 -7.95
C GLY A 158 -1.46 -16.67 -8.49
N TYR A 159 -1.79 -16.64 -9.79
CA TYR A 159 -2.54 -17.68 -10.50
C TYR A 159 -1.93 -19.09 -10.41
N THR A 160 -0.61 -19.20 -10.18
CA THR A 160 0.12 -20.46 -10.09
C THR A 160 0.41 -20.91 -8.66
N GLY A 161 -0.36 -20.43 -7.67
CA GLY A 161 -0.42 -20.99 -6.32
C GLY A 161 0.75 -20.66 -5.38
N ASN A 162 1.93 -20.27 -5.91
CA ASN A 162 3.16 -20.09 -5.11
C ASN A 162 3.82 -18.70 -5.21
N GLN A 163 3.28 -17.78 -6.00
CA GLN A 163 3.77 -16.40 -6.01
C GLN A 163 2.99 -15.58 -4.99
N CYS A 164 3.52 -15.48 -3.77
CA CYS A 164 3.09 -14.48 -2.79
C CYS A 164 3.89 -13.20 -3.07
N GLY A 165 3.25 -12.16 -3.58
CA GLY A 165 3.82 -10.81 -3.47
C GLY A 165 3.65 -10.34 -2.04
N TRP A 166 4.60 -9.60 -1.48
CA TRP A 166 4.40 -8.87 -0.23
C TRP A 166 4.40 -7.37 -0.49
N MET A 167 3.38 -6.67 -0.02
CA MET A 167 3.39 -5.20 0.01
C MET A 167 3.52 -4.72 1.45
N LEU A 168 4.44 -3.79 1.68
CA LEU A 168 4.68 -3.21 3.00
C LEU A 168 3.92 -1.89 3.13
N LEU A 169 2.97 -1.82 4.07
CA LEU A 169 2.34 -0.55 4.46
C LEU A 169 3.16 0.09 5.55
N HIS A 170 3.65 1.30 5.30
CA HIS A 170 4.60 1.93 6.18
C HIS A 170 4.05 3.18 6.86
N ASN A 171 4.21 3.21 8.19
CA ASN A 171 3.81 4.31 9.05
C ASN A 171 5.00 4.89 9.83
N PRO A 172 5.61 5.98 9.34
CA PRO A 172 6.70 6.65 10.05
C PRO A 172 6.24 7.44 11.28
N THR A 173 4.93 7.50 11.58
CA THR A 173 4.37 8.35 12.66
C THR A 173 3.77 7.55 13.81
N LYS A 174 3.44 8.24 14.91
CA LYS A 174 2.66 7.68 16.02
C LYS A 174 1.14 7.62 15.74
N VAL A 175 0.68 8.23 14.64
CA VAL A 175 -0.74 8.23 14.24
C VAL A 175 -1.08 6.86 13.70
N LEU A 176 -2.19 6.25 14.13
CA LEU A 176 -2.60 4.92 13.67
C LEU A 176 -2.78 4.88 12.14
N ILE A 177 -2.51 3.74 11.51
CA ILE A 177 -2.96 3.45 10.13
C ILE A 177 -4.03 2.37 10.22
N GLY A 178 -5.10 2.55 9.45
CA GLY A 178 -6.13 1.56 9.25
C GLY A 178 -6.14 1.07 7.80
N TYR A 179 -6.76 -0.08 7.58
CA TYR A 179 -7.11 -0.55 6.24
C TYR A 179 -8.51 -1.15 6.22
N LYS A 180 -9.22 -0.98 5.11
CA LYS A 180 -10.57 -1.50 4.88
C LYS A 180 -10.59 -2.34 3.62
N VAL A 181 -10.98 -3.61 3.75
CA VAL A 181 -11.20 -4.52 2.63
C VAL A 181 -12.67 -4.44 2.21
N TYR A 182 -12.93 -4.18 0.93
CA TYR A 182 -14.26 -4.24 0.35
C TYR A 182 -14.54 -5.65 -0.12
N MET A 183 -15.65 -6.23 0.32
CA MET A 183 -16.07 -7.55 -0.11
C MET A 183 -17.20 -7.41 -1.13
N SER A 184 -17.23 -8.28 -2.13
CA SER A 184 -18.44 -8.51 -2.92
C SER A 184 -18.98 -9.90 -2.71
N LEU A 185 -20.30 -10.00 -2.71
CA LEU A 185 -21.00 -11.26 -2.85
C LEU A 185 -20.73 -11.82 -4.24
N LEU A 186 -20.25 -13.05 -4.31
CA LEU A 186 -20.37 -13.87 -5.50
C LEU A 186 -21.44 -14.91 -5.25
N ASP A 187 -22.39 -14.99 -6.18
CA ASP A 187 -23.35 -16.08 -6.23
C ASP A 187 -22.62 -17.29 -6.83
N VAL A 188 -22.27 -18.26 -6.00
CA VAL A 188 -21.66 -19.51 -6.46
C VAL A 188 -22.82 -20.44 -6.74
N SER A 189 -23.32 -20.40 -7.97
CA SER A 189 -24.40 -21.29 -8.38
C SER A 189 -23.93 -22.73 -8.28
N SER A 190 -24.59 -23.52 -7.44
CA SER A 190 -24.64 -24.97 -7.57
C SER A 190 -26.10 -25.41 -7.61
N ASN A 191 -26.39 -26.34 -8.52
CA ASN A 191 -27.70 -26.84 -8.92
C ASN A 191 -28.79 -26.79 -7.83
N TYR A 192 -29.97 -26.32 -8.26
CA TYR A 192 -31.27 -26.35 -7.60
C TYR A 192 -31.23 -26.89 -6.16
N MET A 193 -31.12 -25.97 -5.18
CA MET A 193 -31.83 -25.95 -3.88
C MET A 193 -31.10 -25.16 -2.78
N VAL A 194 -29.84 -24.72 -2.97
CA VAL A 194 -29.16 -23.84 -2.00
C VAL A 194 -28.28 -22.81 -2.71
N LYS A 195 -28.63 -21.51 -2.58
CA LYS A 195 -27.70 -20.43 -2.93
C LYS A 195 -26.66 -20.30 -1.83
N SER A 196 -25.40 -20.57 -2.16
CA SER A 196 -24.28 -20.30 -1.27
C SER A 196 -23.58 -19.02 -1.73
N TYR A 197 -23.33 -18.11 -0.80
CA TYR A 197 -22.64 -16.86 -1.08
C TYR A 197 -21.25 -16.92 -0.47
N ASN A 198 -20.23 -16.70 -1.29
CA ASN A 198 -18.88 -16.46 -0.82
C ASN A 198 -18.58 -14.95 -0.90
N PHE A 199 -17.97 -14.43 0.16
CA PHE A 199 -17.42 -13.08 0.15
C PHE A 199 -15.99 -13.14 -0.38
N LEU A 200 -15.76 -12.53 -1.55
CA LEU A 200 -14.40 -12.31 -2.04
C LEU A 200 -13.99 -10.85 -1.82
N PRO A 201 -12.75 -10.61 -1.37
CA PRO A 201 -12.23 -9.26 -1.32
C PRO A 201 -12.11 -8.74 -2.76
N LYS A 202 -12.58 -7.51 -3.01
CA LYS A 202 -12.59 -6.80 -4.29
C LYS A 202 -11.76 -5.52 -4.31
N GLY A 203 -11.28 -5.07 -3.16
CA GLY A 203 -10.48 -3.85 -3.08
C GLY A 203 -9.99 -3.59 -1.66
N LEU A 204 -8.96 -2.76 -1.56
CA LEU A 204 -8.31 -2.40 -0.30
C LEU A 204 -8.13 -0.89 -0.26
N ILE A 205 -8.61 -0.25 0.83
CA ILE A 205 -8.31 1.14 1.14
C ILE A 205 -7.40 1.19 2.35
N LEU A 206 -6.41 2.06 2.29
CA LEU A 206 -5.44 2.34 3.34
C LEU A 206 -5.62 3.77 3.78
N TYR A 207 -5.58 4.02 5.09
CA TYR A 207 -5.83 5.37 5.56
C TYR A 207 -5.22 5.71 6.91
N LYS A 208 -4.96 7.01 7.10
CA LYS A 208 -4.68 7.62 8.40
C LYS A 208 -5.93 8.29 8.97
N PRO A 209 -6.41 7.92 10.17
CA PRO A 209 -7.64 8.46 10.72
C PRO A 209 -7.58 9.98 10.88
N SER A 210 -8.66 10.63 10.45
CA SER A 210 -9.03 12.00 10.82
C SER A 210 -10.52 12.02 11.20
N SER A 211 -11.01 13.09 11.83
CA SER A 211 -12.45 13.24 12.11
C SER A 211 -13.30 13.14 10.84
N PHE A 212 -12.86 13.81 9.77
CA PHE A 212 -13.48 13.78 8.45
C PHE A 212 -13.47 12.39 7.82
N LEU A 213 -12.32 11.73 7.82
CA LEU A 213 -12.17 10.47 7.10
C LEU A 213 -12.95 9.33 7.75
N LYS A 214 -13.11 9.36 9.08
CA LYS A 214 -14.01 8.44 9.80
C LYS A 214 -15.44 8.51 9.23
N ALA A 215 -15.98 9.70 9.02
CA ALA A 215 -17.30 9.85 8.42
C ALA A 215 -17.34 9.31 6.97
N LEU A 216 -16.32 9.60 6.16
CA LEU A 216 -16.25 9.20 4.75
C LEU A 216 -16.23 7.68 4.54
N ILE A 217 -15.50 6.94 5.39
CA ILE A 217 -15.41 5.47 5.27
C ILE A 217 -16.59 4.72 5.92
N GLY A 218 -17.62 5.44 6.38
CA GLY A 218 -18.81 4.89 7.03
C GLY A 218 -18.58 4.40 8.46
N TYR A 219 -17.63 5.02 9.19
CA TYR A 219 -17.36 4.70 10.58
C TYR A 219 -18.44 5.32 11.48
N LYS A 220 -19.32 4.49 12.07
CA LYS A 220 -20.17 4.91 13.19
C LYS A 220 -19.36 4.75 14.49
N VAL A 221 -19.27 5.83 15.28
CA VAL A 221 -18.64 5.87 16.60
C VAL A 221 -19.37 4.95 17.57
#